data_AF-A0A0C1YFA2-F1
#
_entry.id   AF-A0A0C1YFA2-F1
#
_cell.length_a   1.000
_cell.length_b   1.000
_cell.length_c   1.000
_cell.angle_alpha   90.00
_cell.angle_beta   90.00
_cell.angle_gamma   90.00
#
_symmetry.space_group_name_H-M   'P 1'
#
loop_
_entity.id
_entity.type
_entity.pdbx_description
1 polymer ?
#
loop_
_entity_poly.entity_id
_entity_poly.type
_entity_poly.pdbx_seq_one_letter_code
_entity_poly.pdbx_strand_id
1 'polypeptide(L)' 'METINCAEACKNGCILGDKCPNLEYKEQASKFIEETSLDQMLAMADEAVRRKMMERASQPPKWVVPED' A
#
# COMPACT_ATOMS: atom_id res chain seq x y z
N MET A 1 8.73 -21.82 -5.57
CA MET A 1 8.36 -20.48 -5.07
C MET A 1 6.88 -20.56 -4.71
N GLU A 2 6.53 -20.38 -3.45
CA GLU A 2 5.14 -20.49 -3.01
C GLU A 2 4.37 -19.23 -3.41
N THR A 3 3.28 -19.41 -4.15
CA THR A 3 2.40 -18.31 -4.55
C THR A 3 1.50 -17.97 -3.36
N ILE A 4 1.88 -16.96 -2.59
CA ILE A 4 1.14 -16.49 -1.41
C ILE A 4 0.54 -15.11 -1.68
N ASN A 5 -0.75 -14.94 -1.39
CA ASN A 5 -1.38 -13.62 -1.36
C ASN A 5 -0.96 -12.90 -0.07
N CYS A 6 0.13 -12.14 -0.14
CA CYS A 6 0.66 -11.41 1.02
C CYS A 6 -0.34 -10.43 1.63
N ALA A 7 -1.28 -9.89 0.84
CA ALA A 7 -2.27 -8.93 1.32
C ALA A 7 -3.32 -9.55 2.25
N GLU A 8 -3.59 -10.84 2.09
CA GLU A 8 -4.52 -11.59 2.95
C GLU A 8 -3.77 -12.35 4.05
N ALA A 9 -2.75 -13.11 3.67
CA ALA A 9 -2.06 -14.04 4.56
C ALA A 9 -1.13 -13.35 5.57
N CYS A 10 -0.52 -12.21 5.20
CA CYS A 10 0.44 -11.50 6.05
C CYS A 10 -0.15 -10.23 6.68
N LYS A 11 -1.48 -10.07 6.69
CA LYS A 11 -2.16 -8.85 7.18
C LYS A 11 -1.79 -8.49 8.63
N ASN A 12 -1.55 -9.49 9.48
CA ASN A 12 -1.23 -9.33 10.89
C ASN A 12 0.26 -9.55 11.21
N GLY A 13 1.11 -9.67 10.18
CA GLY A 13 2.53 -10.00 10.32
C GLY A 13 2.97 -11.09 9.36
N CYS A 14 4.29 -11.21 9.17
CA CYS A 14 4.88 -12.20 8.27
C CYS A 14 4.67 -13.63 8.79
N ILE A 15 4.03 -14.49 7.98
CA ILE A 15 3.79 -15.90 8.35
C ILE A 15 4.87 -16.87 7.87
N LEU A 16 5.62 -16.48 6.83
CA LEU A 16 6.63 -17.35 6.19
C LEU A 16 8.05 -17.15 6.73
N GLY A 17 8.27 -16.14 7.58
CA GLY A 17 9.59 -15.79 8.09
C GLY A 17 10.60 -15.54 6.96
N ASP A 18 11.70 -16.29 6.96
CA ASP A 18 12.78 -16.19 5.96
C ASP A 18 12.41 -16.71 4.57
N LYS A 19 11.26 -17.40 4.43
CA LYS A 19 10.74 -17.85 3.13
C LYS A 19 9.85 -16.81 2.44
N CYS A 20 9.77 -15.59 2.98
CA CYS A 20 9.00 -14.53 2.37
C CYS A 20 9.52 -14.22 0.96
N PRO A 21 8.67 -14.26 -0.09
CA PRO A 21 9.11 -13.95 -1.46
C PRO A 21 9.58 -12.50 -1.61
N ASN A 22 9.19 -11.61 -0.68
CA ASN A 22 9.49 -10.19 -0.69
C ASN A 22 10.60 -9.81 0.31
N LEU A 23 11.41 -10.77 0.77
CA LEU A 23 12.44 -10.53 1.80
C LEU A 23 13.48 -9.50 1.34
N GLU A 24 13.75 -9.41 0.03
CA GLU A 24 14.68 -8.45 -0.57
C GLU A 24 14.32 -6.98 -0.29
N TYR A 25 13.03 -6.68 -0.12
CA TYR A 25 12.56 -5.32 0.15
C TYR A 25 12.66 -4.93 1.63
N LYS A 26 12.99 -5.87 2.52
CA LYS A 26 13.07 -5.63 3.97
C LYS A 26 14.07 -4.52 4.30
N GLU A 27 15.24 -4.54 3.68
CA GLU A 27 16.28 -3.54 3.91
C GLU A 27 15.84 -2.16 3.44
N GLN A 28 15.25 -2.07 2.25
CA GLN A 28 14.74 -0.82 1.70
C GLN A 28 13.62 -0.23 2.57
N ALA A 29 12.69 -1.06 3.05
CA ALA A 29 11.63 -0.64 3.94
C ALA A 29 12.17 -0.16 5.29
N SER A 30 13.20 -0.83 5.83
CA SER A 30 13.83 -0.42 7.09
C SER A 30 14.52 0.94 6.95
N LYS A 31 15.30 1.13 5.88
CA LYS A 31 15.93 2.41 5.53
C LYS A 31 14.90 3.54 5.40
N PHE A 32 13.80 3.28 4.69
CA PHE A 32 12.73 4.26 4.55
C PHE A 32 12.16 4.71 5.91
N ILE A 33 11.91 3.78 6.83
CA ILE A 33 11.37 4.09 8.15
C ILE A 33 12.39 4.86 9.01
N GLU A 34 13.67 4.51 8.91
CA GLU A 34 14.74 5.18 9.65
C GLU A 34 15.04 6.60 9.13
N GLU A 35 15.00 6.80 7.82
CA GLU A 35 15.37 8.06 7.16
C GLU A 35 14.20 9.02 6.98
N THR A 36 12.95 8.53 7.04
CA THR A 36 11.75 9.36 6.87
C THR A 36 11.16 9.70 8.22
N SER A 37 11.09 11.00 8.56
CA SER A 37 10.45 11.41 9.80
C SER A 37 8.94 11.12 9.77
N LEU A 38 8.33 10.99 10.95
CA LEU A 38 6.88 10.79 11.06
C LEU A 38 6.10 11.93 10.37
N ASP A 39 6.56 13.17 10.52
CA ASP A 39 5.94 14.33 9.88
C ASP A 39 5.99 14.25 8.35
N GLN A 40 7.12 13.78 7.80
CA GLN A 40 7.25 13.56 6.35
C GLN A 40 6.30 12.46 5.87
N MET A 41 6.16 11.36 6.63
CA MET A 41 5.21 10.30 6.28
C MET A 41 3.76 10.80 6.28
N LEU A 42 3.37 11.62 7.25
CA LEU A 42 2.03 12.20 7.32
C LEU A 42 1.76 13.15 6.14
N ALA A 43 2.73 13.99 5.79
CA ALA A 43 2.62 14.87 4.61
C ALA A 43 2.44 14.07 3.31
N MET A 44 3.18 12.97 3.13
CA MET A 44 3.02 12.07 1.98
C MET A 44 1.63 11.43 1.93
N ALA A 45 1.09 11.03 3.08
CA ALA A 45 -0.25 10.45 3.17
C ALA A 45 -1.34 11.47 2.77
N ASP A 46 -1.24 12.71 3.25
CA ASP A 46 -2.17 13.78 2.91
C ASP A 46 -2.12 14.14 1.42
N GLU A 47 -0.92 14.20 0.83
CA GLU A 47 -0.77 14.43 -0.61
C GLU A 47 -1.43 13.31 -1.44
N ALA A 48 -1.25 12.05 -1.03
CA ALA A 48 -1.87 10.91 -1.72
C ALA A 48 -3.40 10.98 -1.67
N VAL A 49 -3.98 11.39 -0.54
CA VAL A 49 -5.43 11.61 -0.41
C VAL A 49 -5.88 12.75 -1.32
N ARG A 50 -5.19 13.89 -1.29
CA ARG A 50 -5.50 15.05 -2.13
C ARG A 50 -5.45 14.69 -3.61
N ARG A 51 -4.43 13.95 -4.06
CA ARG A 51 -4.31 13.46 -5.44
C ARG A 51 -5.48 12.58 -5.84
N LYS A 52 -5.83 11.58 -5.03
CA LYS A 52 -6.99 10.72 -5.28
C LYS A 52 -8.30 11.50 -5.35
N MET A 53 -8.47 12.52 -4.51
CA MET A 53 -9.64 13.40 -4.57
C MET A 53 -9.69 14.18 -5.89
N MET A 54 -8.56 14.75 -6.34
CA MET A 54 -8.51 15.44 -7.63
C MET A 54 -8.76 14.49 -8.80
N GLU A 55 -8.16 13.30 -8.78
CA GLU A 55 -8.37 12.26 -9.80
C GLU A 55 -9.84 11.80 -9.85
N ARG A 56 -10.51 11.70 -8.70
CA ARG A 56 -11.95 11.41 -8.64
C ARG A 56 -12.79 12.57 -9.17
N ALA A 57 -12.42 13.81 -8.87
CA ALA A 57 -13.13 14.99 -9.32
C ALA A 57 -12.99 15.23 -10.84
N SER A 58 -11.87 14.81 -11.42
CA SER A 58 -11.61 14.94 -12.87
C SER A 58 -12.23 13.84 -13.72
N GLN A 59 -12.59 12.70 -13.12
CA GLN A 59 -13.24 11.61 -13.83
C GLN A 59 -14.77 11.80 -13.87
N PRO A 60 -15.42 11.48 -15.01
CA PRO A 60 -16.88 11.47 -15.07
C PRO A 60 -17.44 10.44 -14.09
N PRO A 61 -18.63 10.68 -13.51
CA PRO A 61 -19.25 9.73 -12.59
C PRO A 61 -19.45 8.38 -13.28
N LYS A 62 -18.88 7.31 -12.70
CA LYS A 62 -19.12 5.94 -13.14
C LYS A 62 -20.45 5.47 -12.57
N TRP A 63 -21.51 5.59 -13.36
CA TRP A 63 -22.82 5.04 -13.03
C TRP A 63 -22.74 3.51 -13.10
N VAL A 64 -22.91 2.84 -11.96
CA VAL A 64 -23.07 1.39 -11.91
C VAL A 64 -24.57 1.13 -11.85
N VAL A 65 -25.15 0.63 -12.94
CA VAL A 65 -26.53 0.14 -12.95
C VAL A 65 -26.46 -1.28 -12.38
N PRO A 66 -27.16 -1.59 -11.27
CA PRO A 66 -27.26 -2.95 -10.78
C PRO A 66 -27.85 -3.83 -11.89
N GLU A 67 -27.20 -4.95 -12.21
CA GLU A 67 -27.84 -6.01 -12.98
C GLU A 67 -28.77 -6.77 -12.01
N ASP A 68 -29.98 -7.10 -12.47
CA ASP A 68 -31.05 -7.77 -11.69
C ASP A 68 -30.58 -9.03 -10.93
#